data_AF-A0A821Y2R6-F1
#
_entry.id   AF-A0A821Y2R6-F1
#
_cell.length_a   1.000
_cell.length_b   1.000
_cell.length_c   1.000
_cell.angle_alpha   90.00
_cell.angle_beta   90.00
_cell.angle_gamma   90.00
#
_symmetry.space_group_name_H-M   'P 1'
#
loop_
_entity.id
_entity.type
_entity.pdbx_description
1 polymer ?
#
loop_
_entity_poly.entity_id
_entity_poly.type
_entity_poly.pdbx_seq_one_letter_code
_entity_poly.pdbx_strand_id
1 'polypeptide(L)'
;MSTSKPVEWVSALIERFEDQLPIKCGELTNPMRSNLEQNKECLIALSRFKFSLVINGLTDILKTIDNTRFGGYDQEKNIYESYLIVLDAVEQCLANTKDLSTSRLDEAIYVNKLLPVVCKLLNVPGDGITVQQVRQLASNVLFALSVNNFGTLFKKKT
;
A
#
# COMPACT_ATOMS: atom_id res chain seq x y z
N MET A 1 24.38 -17.19 -13.54
CA MET A 1 22.96 -17.49 -13.21
C MET A 1 22.82 -17.54 -11.69
N SER A 2 22.52 -16.43 -10.99
CA SER A 2 22.13 -16.41 -9.55
C SER A 2 21.89 -14.98 -9.06
N THR A 3 20.78 -14.35 -9.44
CA THR A 3 20.30 -13.09 -8.82
C THR A 3 18.80 -13.11 -8.48
N SER A 4 18.09 -14.24 -8.68
CA SER A 4 16.63 -14.32 -8.52
C SER A 4 16.14 -14.50 -7.08
N LYS A 5 16.92 -15.19 -6.23
CA LYS A 5 16.51 -15.55 -4.86
C LYS A 5 16.05 -14.36 -3.99
N PRO A 6 16.70 -13.17 -4.01
CA PRO A 6 16.24 -12.02 -3.21
C PRO A 6 14.93 -11.43 -3.71
N VAL A 7 14.64 -11.52 -5.01
CA VAL A 7 13.40 -10.98 -5.60
C VAL A 7 12.24 -11.92 -5.29
N GLU A 8 12.43 -13.22 -5.50
CA GLU A 8 11.44 -14.26 -5.18
C GLU A 8 11.02 -14.21 -3.71
N TRP A 9 11.97 -13.98 -2.81
CA TRP A 9 11.66 -13.87 -1.38
C TRP A 9 10.84 -12.61 -1.05
N VAL A 10 11.14 -11.46 -1.65
CA VAL A 10 10.33 -10.25 -1.47
C VAL A 10 8.92 -10.45 -2.04
N SER A 11 8.80 -11.09 -3.21
CA SER A 11 7.50 -11.44 -3.79
C SER A 11 6.70 -12.38 -2.91
N ALA A 12 7.32 -13.43 -2.35
CA ALA A 12 6.66 -14.35 -1.42
C ALA A 12 6.25 -13.68 -0.10
N LEU A 13 7.02 -12.68 0.36
CA LEU A 13 6.65 -11.88 1.53
C LEU A 13 5.44 -10.99 1.24
N ILE A 14 5.37 -10.37 0.07
CA ILE A 14 4.22 -9.58 -0.39
C ILE A 14 2.96 -10.47 -0.47
N GLU A 15 3.08 -11.66 -1.05
CA GLU A 15 1.98 -12.63 -1.15
C GLU A 15 1.48 -13.07 0.24
N ARG A 16 2.39 -13.41 1.16
CA ARG A 16 2.03 -13.74 2.55
C ARG A 16 1.35 -12.59 3.27
N PHE A 17 1.84 -11.37 3.06
CA PHE A 17 1.23 -10.17 3.62
C PHE A 17 -0.18 -9.98 3.09
N GLU A 18 -0.39 -10.13 1.77
CA GLU A 18 -1.71 -10.07 1.14
C GLU A 18 -2.67 -11.13 1.69
N ASP A 19 -2.23 -12.39 1.77
CA ASP A 19 -3.04 -13.53 2.25
C ASP A 19 -3.49 -13.38 3.70
N GLN A 20 -2.73 -12.67 4.51
CA GLN A 20 -3.05 -12.41 5.91
C GLN A 20 -3.94 -11.18 6.15
N LEU A 21 -4.31 -10.45 5.09
CA LEU A 21 -5.19 -9.29 5.25
C LEU A 21 -6.60 -9.71 5.68
N PRO A 22 -7.30 -8.89 6.48
CA PRO A 22 -8.68 -9.15 6.92
C PRO A 22 -9.64 -9.46 5.75
N ILE A 23 -9.42 -8.89 4.56
CA ILE A 23 -10.23 -9.14 3.37
C ILE A 23 -10.17 -10.61 2.88
N LYS A 24 -9.08 -11.33 3.16
CA LYS A 24 -8.89 -12.75 2.80
C LYS A 24 -9.10 -13.70 3.97
N CYS A 25 -8.62 -13.33 5.16
CA CYS A 25 -8.68 -14.19 6.35
C CYS A 25 -9.94 -14.00 7.21
N GLY A 26 -10.68 -12.90 7.06
CA GLY A 26 -11.76 -12.54 7.98
C GLY A 26 -11.21 -12.05 9.34
N GLU A 27 -11.85 -12.46 10.44
CA GLU A 27 -11.44 -12.06 11.79
C GLU A 27 -10.03 -12.60 12.12
N LEU A 28 -9.11 -11.67 12.40
CA LEU A 28 -7.73 -12.02 12.74
C LEU A 28 -7.62 -12.45 14.21
N THR A 29 -7.05 -13.63 14.42
CA THR A 29 -6.60 -14.04 15.76
C THR A 29 -5.35 -13.26 16.18
N ASN A 30 -5.10 -13.13 17.49
CA ASN A 30 -3.90 -12.46 18.02
C ASN A 30 -2.57 -12.88 17.36
N PRO A 31 -2.27 -14.18 17.15
CA PRO A 31 -1.04 -14.58 16.45
C PRO A 31 -1.02 -14.17 14.97
N MET A 32 -2.18 -14.17 14.28
CA MET A 32 -2.25 -13.71 12.89
C MET A 32 -1.97 -12.21 12.78
N ARG A 33 -2.51 -11.41 13.70
CA ARG A 33 -2.22 -9.97 13.77
C ARG A 33 -0.74 -9.70 14.02
N SER A 34 -0.11 -10.45 14.94
CA SER A 34 1.33 -10.32 15.18
C SER A 34 2.17 -10.65 13.96
N ASN A 35 1.82 -11.71 13.22
CA ASN A 35 2.51 -12.08 11.98
C ASN A 35 2.33 -11.03 10.88
N LEU A 36 1.13 -10.47 10.76
CA LEU A 36 0.82 -9.43 9.79
C LEU A 36 1.66 -8.17 10.05
N GLU A 37 1.74 -7.74 11.31
CA GLU A 37 2.57 -6.60 11.72
C GLU A 37 4.06 -6.87 11.47
N GLN A 38 4.56 -8.07 11.78
CA GLN A 38 5.94 -8.44 11.49
C GLN A 38 6.24 -8.42 9.98
N ASN A 39 5.32 -8.93 9.16
CA ASN A 39 5.45 -8.90 7.71
C ASN A 39 5.44 -7.46 7.18
N LYS A 40 4.58 -6.60 7.73
CA LYS A 40 4.53 -5.16 7.43
C LYS A 40 5.88 -4.50 7.73
N GLU A 41 6.43 -4.69 8.93
CA GLU A 41 7.72 -4.14 9.33
C GLU A 41 8.86 -4.63 8.42
N CYS A 42 8.84 -5.91 8.05
CA CYS A 42 9.82 -6.46 7.12
C CYS A 42 9.72 -5.80 5.74
N LEU A 43 8.51 -5.61 5.19
CA LEU A 43 8.31 -4.90 3.93
C LEU A 43 8.81 -3.46 3.98
N ILE A 44 8.54 -2.75 5.08
CA ILE A 44 9.04 -1.40 5.31
C ILE A 44 10.57 -1.37 5.35
N ALA A 45 11.21 -2.30 6.06
CA ALA A 45 12.67 -2.40 6.10
C ALA A 45 13.27 -2.70 4.71
N LEU A 46 12.62 -3.59 3.94
CA LEU A 46 13.07 -3.97 2.59
C LEU A 46 12.85 -2.87 1.57
N SER A 47 11.86 -2.00 1.78
CA SER A 47 11.61 -0.85 0.90
C SER A 47 12.85 0.04 0.78
N ARG A 48 13.75 0.05 1.77
CA ARG A 48 15.04 0.77 1.73
C ARG A 48 16.00 0.25 0.66
N PHE A 49 15.90 -1.03 0.30
CA PHE A 49 16.80 -1.69 -0.66
C PHE A 49 16.11 -2.02 -1.99
N LYS A 50 14.81 -2.32 -1.94
CA LYS A 50 14.00 -2.81 -3.06
C LYS A 50 12.69 -2.02 -3.18
N PHE A 51 12.78 -0.71 -3.08
CA PHE A 51 11.64 0.19 -3.04
C PHE A 51 10.60 -0.08 -4.13
N SER A 52 10.98 -0.08 -5.42
CA SER A 52 10.03 -0.23 -6.52
C SER A 52 9.27 -1.57 -6.47
N LEU A 53 9.93 -2.64 -6.03
CA LEU A 53 9.31 -3.96 -5.93
C LEU A 53 8.27 -3.99 -4.80
N VAL A 54 8.62 -3.45 -3.63
CA VAL A 54 7.72 -3.39 -2.47
C VAL A 54 6.52 -2.49 -2.76
N ILE A 55 6.73 -1.27 -3.26
CA ILE A 55 5.63 -0.36 -3.60
C ILE A 55 4.75 -0.92 -4.71
N ASN A 56 5.33 -1.54 -5.75
CA ASN A 56 4.52 -2.16 -6.80
C ASN A 56 3.62 -3.25 -6.21
N GLY A 57 4.17 -4.13 -5.37
CA GLY A 57 3.42 -5.18 -4.69
C GLY A 57 2.28 -4.62 -3.83
N LEU A 58 2.57 -3.66 -2.95
CA LEU A 58 1.56 -3.01 -2.12
C LEU A 58 0.48 -2.31 -2.95
N THR A 59 0.86 -1.69 -4.07
CA THR A 59 -0.10 -1.03 -4.97
C THR A 59 -0.98 -2.04 -5.70
N ASP A 60 -0.43 -3.17 -6.12
CA ASP A 60 -1.20 -4.25 -6.74
C ASP A 60 -2.19 -4.87 -5.72
N ILE A 61 -1.78 -5.02 -4.45
CA ILE A 61 -2.68 -5.41 -3.35
C ILE A 61 -3.82 -4.39 -3.17
N LEU A 62 -3.53 -3.09 -3.14
CA LEU A 62 -4.56 -2.04 -3.04
C LEU A 62 -5.57 -2.13 -4.18
N LYS A 63 -5.13 -2.45 -5.39
CA LYS A 63 -6.03 -2.68 -6.54
C LYS A 63 -6.88 -3.94 -6.37
N THR A 64 -6.32 -5.02 -5.81
CA THR A 64 -7.08 -6.24 -5.51
C THR A 64 -8.19 -5.93 -4.50
N ILE A 65 -7.89 -5.18 -3.45
CA ILE A 65 -8.87 -4.71 -2.46
C ILE A 65 -9.96 -3.87 -3.15
N ASP A 66 -9.58 -2.93 -4.03
CA ASP A 66 -10.53 -2.06 -4.74
C ASP A 66 -11.47 -2.78 -5.71
N ASN A 67 -11.01 -3.88 -6.30
CA ASN A 67 -11.82 -4.70 -7.19
C ASN A 67 -12.69 -5.73 -6.45
N THR A 68 -12.47 -5.93 -5.14
CA THR A 68 -13.24 -6.89 -4.37
C THR A 68 -14.64 -6.33 -4.13
N ARG A 69 -15.66 -7.04 -4.62
CA ARG A 69 -17.06 -6.61 -4.52
C ARG A 69 -17.61 -6.85 -3.11
N PHE A 70 -18.47 -5.93 -2.67
CA PHE A 70 -19.21 -6.01 -1.41
C PHE A 70 -20.17 -7.20 -1.41
N GLY A 71 -19.97 -8.15 -0.48
CA GLY A 71 -20.88 -9.27 -0.24
C GLY A 71 -21.57 -9.24 1.14
N GLY A 72 -21.29 -8.23 1.99
CA GLY A 72 -21.93 -8.06 3.30
C GLY A 72 -21.26 -7.01 4.20
N TYR A 73 -21.89 -6.66 5.32
CA TYR A 73 -21.41 -5.64 6.27
C TYR A 73 -20.05 -6.00 6.92
N ASP A 74 -19.88 -7.26 7.33
CA ASP A 74 -18.60 -7.73 7.87
C ASP A 74 -17.48 -7.69 6.82
N GLN A 75 -17.84 -7.89 5.54
CA GLN A 75 -16.89 -7.80 4.44
C GLN A 75 -16.48 -6.35 4.16
N GLU A 76 -17.40 -5.40 4.29
CA GLU A 76 -17.09 -3.97 4.18
C GLU A 76 -16.09 -3.52 5.27
N LYS A 77 -16.31 -3.94 6.53
CA LYS A 77 -15.38 -3.66 7.62
C LYS A 77 -13.98 -4.23 7.32
N ASN A 78 -13.91 -5.49 6.89
CA ASN A 78 -12.64 -6.15 6.58
C ASN A 78 -11.90 -5.50 5.38
N ILE A 79 -12.64 -4.99 4.40
CA ILE A 79 -12.08 -4.22 3.27
C ILE A 79 -11.42 -2.94 3.80
N TYR A 80 -12.12 -2.14 4.61
CA TYR A 80 -11.56 -0.91 5.15
C TYR A 80 -10.38 -1.17 6.09
N GLU A 81 -10.44 -2.20 6.93
CA GLU A 81 -9.30 -2.58 7.79
C GLU A 81 -8.09 -2.98 6.95
N SER A 82 -8.30 -3.73 5.86
CA SER A 82 -7.23 -4.07 4.91
C SER A 82 -6.65 -2.83 4.23
N TYR A 83 -7.48 -1.87 3.84
CA TYR A 83 -7.01 -0.59 3.31
C TYR A 83 -6.13 0.15 4.30
N LEU A 84 -6.54 0.25 5.57
CA LEU A 84 -5.76 0.93 6.60
C LEU A 84 -4.37 0.32 6.75
N ILE A 85 -4.28 -1.01 6.82
CA ILE A 85 -3.03 -1.73 7.00
C ILE A 85 -2.08 -1.53 5.81
N VAL A 86 -2.60 -1.64 4.59
CA VAL A 86 -1.78 -1.49 3.38
C VAL A 86 -1.38 -0.03 3.14
N LEU A 87 -2.28 0.94 3.38
CA LEU A 87 -1.97 2.37 3.28
C LEU A 87 -0.92 2.80 4.31
N ASP A 88 -1.00 2.31 5.55
CA ASP A 88 0.02 2.53 6.58
C ASP A 88 1.40 2.01 6.13
N ALA A 89 1.45 0.80 5.58
CA ALA A 89 2.68 0.24 5.02
C ALA A 89 3.25 1.12 3.89
N VAL A 90 2.40 1.59 2.96
CA VAL A 90 2.79 2.47 1.86
C VAL A 90 3.28 3.82 2.37
N GLU A 91 2.58 4.43 3.32
CA GLU A 91 2.99 5.69 3.95
C GLU A 91 4.38 5.57 4.58
N GLN A 92 4.60 4.51 5.37
CA GLN A 92 5.88 4.28 6.03
C GLN A 92 7.01 3.97 5.04
N CYS A 93 6.71 3.25 3.94
CA CYS A 93 7.68 3.06 2.86
C CYS A 93 8.06 4.41 2.21
N LEU A 94 7.08 5.27 1.93
CA LEU A 94 7.28 6.60 1.33
C LEU A 94 7.97 7.61 2.27
N ALA A 95 7.76 7.49 3.58
CA ALA A 95 8.47 8.30 4.57
C ALA A 95 9.97 7.93 4.62
N ASN A 96 10.29 6.64 4.50
CA ASN A 96 11.67 6.16 4.48
C ASN A 96 12.45 6.50 3.20
N THR A 97 11.78 6.92 2.11
CA THR A 97 12.46 7.35 0.87
C THR A 97 13.23 8.67 0.98
N LYS A 98 13.03 9.44 2.05
CA LYS A 98 13.62 10.78 2.21
C LYS A 98 15.16 10.77 2.24
N ASP A 99 15.77 9.66 2.66
CA ASP A 99 17.23 9.49 2.76
C ASP A 99 17.86 8.75 1.57
N LEU A 100 17.05 8.26 0.63
CA LEU A 100 17.52 7.55 -0.54
C LEU A 100 17.54 8.51 -1.74
N SER A 101 18.70 8.59 -2.39
CA SER A 101 18.85 9.05 -3.78
C SER A 101 18.25 8.02 -4.73
N THR A 102 17.01 7.61 -4.46
CA THR A 102 16.20 6.71 -5.24
C THR A 102 15.84 7.38 -6.55
N SER A 103 16.81 7.31 -7.46
CA SER A 103 16.74 7.68 -8.86
C SER A 103 15.35 7.37 -9.41
N ARG A 104 14.59 8.42 -9.73
CA ARG A 104 13.44 8.37 -10.65
C ARG A 104 12.58 7.11 -10.46
N LEU A 105 12.22 6.81 -9.22
CA LEU A 105 11.34 5.68 -8.88
C LEU A 105 10.12 5.74 -9.79
N ASP A 106 9.88 4.63 -10.51
CA ASP A 106 8.92 4.49 -11.61
C ASP A 106 7.71 5.41 -11.46
N GLU A 107 7.81 6.58 -12.09
CA GLU A 107 6.72 7.55 -12.23
C GLU A 107 5.45 6.84 -12.70
N ALA A 108 5.60 5.81 -13.53
CA ALA A 108 4.52 4.97 -13.97
C ALA A 108 3.78 4.23 -12.84
N ILE A 109 4.46 3.74 -11.80
CA ILE A 109 3.81 3.07 -10.67
C ILE A 109 3.00 4.10 -9.86
N TYR A 110 3.60 5.25 -9.54
CA TYR A 110 2.91 6.26 -8.76
C TYR A 110 1.73 6.88 -9.52
N VAL A 111 1.94 7.32 -10.76
CA VAL A 111 0.95 8.04 -11.56
C VAL A 111 -0.14 7.11 -12.09
N ASN A 112 0.23 5.92 -12.60
CA ASN A 112 -0.75 5.04 -13.25
C ASN A 112 -1.35 3.99 -12.33
N LYS A 113 -0.72 3.67 -11.18
CA LYS A 113 -1.23 2.64 -10.28
C LYS A 113 -1.68 3.20 -8.93
N LEU A 114 -0.81 3.92 -8.22
CA LEU A 114 -1.08 4.32 -6.83
C LEU A 114 -2.02 5.53 -6.75
N LEU A 115 -1.74 6.59 -7.51
CA LEU A 115 -2.51 7.84 -7.50
C LEU A 115 -4.01 7.64 -7.78
N PRO A 116 -4.44 6.85 -8.78
CA PRO A 116 -5.86 6.61 -9.02
C PRO A 116 -6.57 5.98 -7.82
N VAL A 117 -5.93 5.01 -7.15
CA VAL A 117 -6.50 4.34 -5.99
C VAL A 117 -6.59 5.30 -4.80
N VAL A 118 -5.52 6.03 -4.50
CA VAL A 118 -5.49 7.03 -3.42
C VAL A 118 -6.55 8.11 -3.64
N CYS A 119 -6.68 8.64 -4.87
CA CYS A 119 -7.71 9.63 -5.20
C CYS A 119 -9.13 9.07 -5.04
N LYS A 120 -9.37 7.81 -5.40
CA LYS A 120 -10.67 7.16 -5.19
C LYS A 120 -10.99 7.04 -3.70
N LEU A 121 -10.01 6.63 -2.89
CA LEU A 121 -10.16 6.47 -1.43
C LEU A 121 -10.47 7.80 -0.72
N LEU A 122 -9.90 8.91 -1.18
CA LEU A 122 -10.23 10.25 -0.68
C LEU A 122 -11.68 10.64 -0.94
N ASN A 123 -12.29 10.10 -1.99
CA ASN A 123 -13.65 10.42 -2.43
C ASN A 123 -14.69 9.32 -2.10
N VAL A 124 -14.33 8.34 -1.27
CA VAL A 124 -15.28 7.31 -0.80
C VAL A 124 -16.39 8.00 0.00
N PRO A 125 -17.68 7.80 -0.32
CA PRO A 125 -18.79 8.41 0.42
C PRO A 125 -18.95 7.77 1.81
N GLY A 126 -19.32 8.57 2.82
CA GLY A 126 -19.59 8.11 4.19
C GLY A 126 -18.78 8.84 5.26
N ASP A 127 -19.33 8.92 6.47
CA ASP A 127 -18.74 9.65 7.61
C ASP A 127 -18.40 8.73 8.80
N GLY A 128 -18.33 7.42 8.55
CA GLY A 128 -17.88 6.46 9.56
C GLY A 128 -16.43 6.71 9.96
N ILE A 129 -16.09 6.46 11.23
CA ILE A 129 -14.73 6.66 11.78
C ILE A 129 -13.68 5.94 10.92
N THR A 130 -13.95 4.72 10.48
CA THR A 130 -13.04 3.94 9.62
C THR A 130 -12.84 4.59 8.25
N VAL A 131 -13.89 5.16 7.65
CA VAL A 131 -13.79 5.88 6.36
C VAL A 131 -12.94 7.14 6.53
N GLN A 132 -13.10 7.87 7.64
CA GLN A 132 -12.26 9.04 7.94
C GLN A 132 -10.79 8.64 8.11
N GLN A 133 -10.50 7.53 8.78
CA GLN A 133 -9.13 7.02 8.92
C GLN A 133 -8.52 6.64 7.57
N VAL A 134 -9.29 5.99 6.69
CA VAL A 134 -8.84 5.66 5.33
C VAL A 134 -8.55 6.94 4.53
N ARG A 135 -9.43 7.94 4.59
CA ARG A 135 -9.19 9.25 3.95
C ARG A 135 -7.95 9.95 4.50
N GLN A 136 -7.72 9.86 5.82
CA GLN A 136 -6.55 10.46 6.45
C GLN A 136 -5.26 9.81 5.96
N LEU A 137 -5.17 8.47 5.99
CA LEU A 137 -3.99 7.76 5.48
C LEU A 137 -3.79 7.99 3.98
N ALA A 138 -4.87 7.98 3.19
CA ALA A 138 -4.80 8.32 1.77
C ALA A 138 -4.26 9.74 1.55
N SER A 139 -4.64 10.70 2.39
CA SER A 139 -4.13 12.08 2.35
C SER A 139 -2.65 12.13 2.69
N ASN A 140 -2.21 11.38 3.71
CA ASN A 140 -0.80 11.29 4.08
C ASN A 140 0.05 10.68 2.95
N VAL A 141 -0.43 9.60 2.33
CA VAL A 141 0.22 8.97 1.17
C VAL A 141 0.29 9.94 0.00
N LEU A 142 -0.80 10.65 -0.32
CA LEU A 142 -0.81 11.66 -1.38
C LEU A 142 0.18 12.79 -1.08
N PHE A 143 0.24 13.24 0.17
CA PHE A 143 1.19 14.25 0.61
C PHE A 143 2.63 13.76 0.43
N ALA A 144 2.96 12.57 0.92
CA ALA A 144 4.29 11.96 0.78
C ALA A 144 4.68 11.80 -0.70
N LEU A 145 3.75 11.38 -1.56
CA LEU A 145 3.96 11.34 -3.01
C LEU A 145 4.21 12.73 -3.59
N SER A 146 3.43 13.74 -3.19
CA SER A 146 3.59 15.09 -3.70
C SER A 146 4.92 15.72 -3.30
N VAL A 147 5.40 15.48 -2.07
CA VAL A 147 6.69 16.00 -1.58
C VAL A 147 7.85 15.38 -2.34
N ASN A 148 7.78 14.07 -2.62
CA ASN A 148 8.86 13.35 -3.28
C ASN A 148 8.83 13.48 -4.82
N ASN A 149 7.66 13.75 -5.42
CA ASN A 149 7.44 13.69 -6.87
C ASN A 149 6.66 14.89 -7.44
N PHE A 150 6.68 16.07 -6.78
CA PHE A 150 5.91 17.26 -7.20
C PHE A 150 6.06 17.59 -8.69
N GLY A 151 7.31 17.72 -9.16
CA GLY A 151 7.59 18.04 -10.56
C GLY A 151 7.23 16.95 -11.57
N THR A 152 6.79 15.78 -11.10
CA THR A 152 6.41 14.61 -11.91
C THR A 152 4.90 14.49 -11.96
N LEU A 153 4.25 14.58 -10.79
CA LEU A 153 2.79 14.55 -10.64
C LEU A 153 2.11 15.79 -11.24
N PHE A 154 2.77 16.95 -11.20
CA PHE A 154 2.22 18.22 -11.68
C PHE A 154 2.84 18.70 -13.00
N LYS A 155 3.64 17.86 -13.67
CA LYS A 155 4.10 18.19 -15.03
C LYS A 155 2.90 18.11 -15.97
N LYS A 156 2.54 19.27 -16.53
CA LYS A 156 1.52 19.40 -17.57
C LYS A 156 1.91 18.50 -18.73
N LYS A 157 1.09 17.48 -19.05
CA LYS A 157 1.17 16.80 -20.35
C LYS A 157 0.90 17.88 -21.40
N THR A 158 1.97 18.40 -22.00
CA THR A 158 1.90 19.27 -23.18
C THR A 158 1.68 18.40 -24.39
#